data_AF-A0AAD5LP44-F1
#
_entry.id   AF-A0AAD5LP44-F1
#
_cell.length_a   1.000
_cell.length_b   1.000
_cell.length_c   1.000
_cell.angle_alpha   90.00
_cell.angle_beta   90.00
_cell.angle_gamma   90.00
#
_symmetry.space_group_name_H-M   'P 1'
#
loop_
_entity.id
_entity.type
_entity.pdbx_description
1 polymer ?
#
loop_
_entity_poly.entity_id
_entity_poly.type
_entity_poly.pdbx_seq_one_letter_code
_entity_poly.pdbx_strand_id
1 'polypeptide(L)'
;MKTFPVAAFVLALVQSALGCSTSDGTKILAWMNACDVVPGNSTAKCADRECHKALHYLEEEETAECYVQLGLGLSTDLDYYKLLDARSDDQALDGFVRLDHGGLVGQMPQSRVPQRAPSP
;
A
#
# COMPACT_ATOMS: atom_id res chain seq x y z
N MET A 1 39.20 40.33 -24.32
CA MET A 1 38.27 39.19 -24.49
C MET A 1 38.82 38.06 -23.62
N LYS A 2 38.24 37.81 -22.45
CA LYS A 2 38.72 36.82 -21.47
C LYS A 2 37.76 35.62 -21.54
N THR A 3 38.27 34.49 -22.01
CA THR A 3 37.55 33.21 -22.09
C THR A 3 37.54 32.56 -20.70
N PHE A 4 36.35 32.29 -20.18
CA PHE A 4 36.17 31.51 -18.95
C PHE A 4 35.99 30.02 -19.33
N PRO A 5 36.70 29.08 -18.68
CA PRO A 5 36.47 27.67 -18.91
C PRO A 5 35.15 27.27 -18.23
N VAL A 6 34.17 26.85 -19.03
CA VAL A 6 32.95 26.22 -18.54
C VAL A 6 33.35 24.86 -17.99
N ALA A 7 33.50 24.77 -16.66
CA ALA A 7 33.67 23.52 -15.96
C ALA A 7 32.37 22.72 -16.10
N ALA A 8 32.41 21.63 -16.86
CA ALA A 8 31.33 20.67 -16.93
C ALA A 8 31.25 19.93 -15.58
N PHE A 9 30.31 20.33 -14.74
CA PHE A 9 29.92 19.56 -13.56
C PHE A 9 29.13 18.33 -14.03
N VAL A 10 29.82 17.20 -14.14
CA VAL A 10 29.16 15.89 -14.28
C VAL A 10 28.58 15.56 -12.91
N LEU A 11 27.29 15.83 -12.72
CA LEU A 11 26.50 15.29 -11.61
C LEU A 11 26.40 13.78 -11.82
N ALA A 12 27.34 13.03 -11.24
CA ALA A 12 27.16 11.61 -11.03
C ALA A 12 26.06 11.46 -9.97
N LEU A 13 24.83 11.23 -10.42
CA LEU A 13 23.79 10.64 -9.58
C LEU A 13 24.29 9.24 -9.22
N VAL A 14 24.90 9.12 -8.04
CA VAL A 14 24.99 7.84 -7.35
C VAL A 14 23.55 7.48 -6.99
N GLN A 15 22.86 6.80 -7.91
CA GLN A 15 21.66 6.06 -7.58
C GLN A 15 22.12 4.98 -6.61
N SER A 16 21.67 5.04 -5.36
CA SER A 16 21.86 4.00 -4.36
C SER A 16 21.07 2.74 -4.75
N ALA A 17 21.41 2.10 -5.87
CA ALA A 17 20.79 0.84 -6.31
C ALA A 17 21.48 -0.40 -5.72
N LEU A 18 22.09 -0.25 -4.53
CA LEU A 18 22.68 -1.34 -3.74
C LEU A 18 21.64 -1.81 -2.73
N GLY A 19 20.52 -2.42 -3.14
CA GLY A 19 19.53 -2.85 -2.14
C GLY A 19 18.47 -3.83 -2.60
N CYS A 20 17.87 -3.60 -3.77
CA CYS A 20 16.73 -4.38 -4.20
C CYS A 20 17.16 -5.70 -4.83
N SER A 21 16.72 -6.82 -4.26
CA SER A 21 16.95 -8.15 -4.80
C SER A 21 15.72 -8.66 -5.55
N THR A 22 15.88 -9.71 -6.37
CA THR A 22 14.75 -10.42 -6.99
C THR A 22 13.74 -10.92 -5.95
N SER A 23 14.19 -11.23 -4.74
CA SER A 23 13.29 -11.61 -3.65
C SER A 23 12.35 -10.46 -3.25
N ASP A 24 12.81 -9.21 -3.31
CA ASP A 24 11.99 -8.06 -2.96
C ASP A 24 10.95 -7.82 -4.04
N GLY A 25 11.32 -7.95 -5.31
CA GLY A 25 10.35 -7.93 -6.41
C GLY A 25 9.26 -8.99 -6.28
N THR A 26 9.62 -10.20 -5.85
CA THR A 26 8.64 -11.28 -5.60
C THR A 26 7.69 -10.92 -4.46
N LYS A 27 8.18 -10.28 -3.39
CA LYS A 27 7.34 -9.80 -2.29
C LYS A 27 6.40 -8.68 -2.74
N ILE A 28 6.90 -7.71 -3.51
CA ILE A 28 6.09 -6.59 -4.01
C ILE A 28 4.94 -7.10 -4.86
N LEU A 29 5.20 -8.01 -5.81
CA LEU A 29 4.16 -8.63 -6.62
C LEU A 29 3.17 -9.45 -5.77
N ALA A 30 3.65 -10.13 -4.72
CA ALA A 30 2.79 -10.87 -3.81
C ALA A 30 1.87 -9.94 -2.99
N TRP A 31 2.37 -8.78 -2.56
CA TRP A 31 1.59 -7.75 -1.87
C TRP A 31 0.51 -7.17 -2.79
N MET A 32 0.84 -6.82 -4.04
CA MET A 32 -0.13 -6.37 -5.03
C MET A 32 -1.23 -7.42 -5.23
N ASN A 33 -0.82 -8.67 -5.45
CA ASN A 33 -1.74 -9.78 -5.66
C ASN A 33 -2.63 -10.05 -4.43
N ALA A 34 -2.12 -9.86 -3.20
CA ALA A 34 -2.91 -10.00 -1.98
C ALA A 34 -4.12 -9.07 -1.97
N CYS A 35 -4.01 -7.88 -2.57
CA CYS A 35 -5.12 -6.97 -2.74
C CYS A 35 -5.95 -7.25 -4.00
N ASP A 36 -5.32 -7.58 -5.13
CA ASP A 36 -6.03 -7.80 -6.40
C ASP A 36 -7.00 -8.98 -6.37
N VAL A 37 -6.69 -10.04 -5.61
CA VAL A 37 -7.58 -11.19 -5.46
C VAL A 37 -8.81 -10.90 -4.61
N VAL A 38 -8.80 -9.82 -3.82
CA VAL A 38 -9.94 -9.44 -2.98
C VAL A 38 -10.98 -8.73 -3.86
N PRO A 39 -12.16 -9.33 -4.07
CA PRO A 39 -13.21 -8.73 -4.88
C PRO A 39 -13.93 -7.62 -4.11
N GLY A 40 -14.43 -6.63 -4.84
CA GLY A 40 -15.25 -5.55 -4.27
C GLY A 40 -14.55 -4.20 -4.28
N ASN A 41 -15.05 -3.30 -3.43
CA ASN A 41 -14.60 -1.92 -3.34
C ASN A 41 -13.44 -1.76 -2.33
N SER A 42 -12.95 -0.53 -2.16
CA SER A 42 -11.88 -0.21 -1.22
C SER A 42 -12.17 -0.69 0.21
N THR A 43 -13.41 -0.55 0.70
CA THR A 43 -13.79 -1.04 2.04
C THR A 43 -13.62 -2.55 2.17
N ALA A 44 -13.96 -3.34 1.15
CA ALA A 44 -13.75 -4.79 1.18
C ALA A 44 -12.27 -5.16 1.19
N LYS A 45 -11.44 -4.44 0.43
CA LYS A 45 -9.98 -4.62 0.39
C LYS A 45 -9.32 -4.25 1.72
N CYS A 46 -9.68 -3.12 2.32
CA CYS A 46 -9.16 -2.68 3.62
C CYS A 46 -9.66 -3.56 4.79
N ALA A 47 -10.78 -4.28 4.63
CA ALA A 47 -11.28 -5.24 5.61
C ALA A 47 -10.57 -6.61 5.53
N ASP A 48 -9.89 -6.91 4.42
CA ASP A 48 -9.07 -8.11 4.30
C ASP A 48 -7.71 -7.88 4.98
N ARG A 49 -7.34 -8.76 5.91
CA ARG A 49 -6.13 -8.58 6.73
C ARG A 49 -4.85 -8.64 5.91
N GLU A 50 -4.78 -9.52 4.91
CA GLU A 50 -3.56 -9.71 4.13
C GLU A 50 -3.39 -8.56 3.13
N CYS A 51 -4.48 -8.11 2.49
CA CYS A 51 -4.45 -6.90 1.69
C CYS A 51 -4.11 -5.66 2.53
N HIS A 52 -4.78 -5.43 3.67
CA HIS A 52 -4.49 -4.28 4.54
C HIS A 52 -3.01 -4.21 4.94
N LYS A 53 -2.43 -5.34 5.35
CA LYS A 53 -1.01 -5.39 5.68
C LYS A 53 -0.11 -5.14 4.47
N ALA A 54 -0.49 -5.65 3.29
CA ALA A 54 0.23 -5.43 2.06
C ALA A 54 0.23 -3.95 1.64
N LEU A 55 -0.88 -3.24 1.85
CA LEU A 55 -0.99 -1.81 1.52
C LEU A 55 0.05 -0.97 2.27
N HIS A 56 0.24 -1.18 3.56
CA HIS A 56 1.30 -0.51 4.34
C HIS A 56 2.71 -0.72 3.79
N TYR A 57 3.00 -1.88 3.18
CA TYR A 57 4.31 -2.08 2.54
C TYR A 57 4.39 -1.46 1.14
N LEU A 58 3.28 -1.45 0.40
CA LEU A 58 3.22 -0.91 -0.96
C LEU A 58 3.27 0.63 -0.99
N GLU A 59 2.89 1.29 0.09
CA GLU A 59 2.98 2.74 0.17
C GLU A 59 4.40 3.28 0.40
N GLU A 60 5.30 2.45 0.95
CA GLU A 60 6.66 2.85 1.28
C GLU A 60 7.45 3.30 0.04
N GLU A 61 8.21 4.38 0.19
CA GLU A 61 9.05 4.93 -0.89
C GLU A 61 10.08 3.90 -1.36
N GLU A 62 10.69 3.16 -0.43
CA GLU A 62 11.64 2.08 -0.72
C GLU A 62 11.02 0.99 -1.62
N THR A 63 9.76 0.62 -1.36
CA THR A 63 9.04 -0.35 -2.20
C THR A 63 8.85 0.19 -3.62
N ALA A 64 8.49 1.47 -3.78
CA ALA A 64 8.33 2.08 -5.08
C ALA A 64 9.66 2.20 -5.85
N GLU A 65 10.74 2.52 -5.16
CA GLU A 65 12.09 2.53 -5.73
C GLU A 65 12.49 1.12 -6.19
N CYS A 66 12.29 0.10 -5.36
CA CYS A 66 12.61 -1.28 -5.73
C CYS A 66 11.75 -1.79 -6.89
N TYR A 67 10.47 -1.43 -6.95
CA TYR A 67 9.59 -1.81 -8.05
C TYR A 67 10.10 -1.30 -9.40
N VAL A 68 10.55 -0.04 -9.44
CA VAL A 68 11.13 0.57 -10.66
C VAL A 68 12.52 0.02 -10.96
N GLN A 69 13.39 -0.10 -9.95
CA GLN A 69 14.76 -0.60 -10.12
C GLN A 69 14.79 -2.04 -10.64
N LEU A 70 13.87 -2.88 -10.20
CA LEU A 70 13.73 -4.27 -10.64
C LEU A 70 13.03 -4.41 -12.00
N GLY A 71 12.56 -3.31 -12.60
CA GLY A 71 11.90 -3.30 -13.90
C GLY A 71 10.52 -3.94 -13.90
N LEU A 72 9.82 -3.94 -12.76
CA LEU A 72 8.47 -4.52 -12.63
C LEU A 72 7.38 -3.63 -13.24
N GLY A 73 7.63 -2.32 -13.30
CA GLY A 73 6.72 -1.33 -13.88
C GLY A 73 7.12 0.10 -13.53
N LEU A 74 6.16 1.01 -13.61
CA LEU A 74 6.33 2.40 -13.21
C LEU A 74 5.91 2.59 -11.75
N SER A 75 6.49 3.57 -11.05
CA SER A 75 6.07 3.88 -9.67
C SER A 75 4.59 4.24 -9.57
N THR A 76 4.00 4.79 -10.64
CA THR A 76 2.57 5.13 -10.75
C THR A 76 1.65 3.91 -10.72
N ASP A 77 2.17 2.71 -11.01
CA ASP A 77 1.39 1.47 -10.91
C ASP A 77 1.02 1.17 -9.44
N LEU A 78 1.78 1.75 -8.49
CA LEU A 78 1.54 1.64 -7.07
C LEU A 78 0.60 2.72 -6.50
N ASP A 79 0.26 3.75 -7.28
CA ASP A 79 -0.56 4.88 -6.80
C ASP A 79 -1.95 4.45 -6.34
N TYR A 80 -2.52 3.42 -6.99
CA TYR A 80 -3.78 2.83 -6.55
C TYR A 80 -3.70 2.27 -5.12
N TYR A 81 -2.61 1.57 -4.80
CA TYR A 81 -2.41 0.96 -3.47
C TYR A 81 -2.12 2.01 -2.40
N LYS A 82 -1.36 3.06 -2.74
CA LYS A 82 -1.14 4.22 -1.86
C LYS A 82 -2.45 4.92 -1.50
N LEU A 83 -3.33 5.12 -2.48
CA LEU A 83 -4.65 5.72 -2.25
C LEU A 83 -5.58 4.81 -1.43
N LEU A 84 -5.44 3.49 -1.57
CA LEU A 84 -6.15 2.54 -0.72
C LEU A 84 -5.65 2.58 0.72
N ASP A 85 -4.32 2.64 0.94
CA ASP A 85 -3.73 2.63 2.28
C ASP A 85 -4.14 3.86 3.08
N ALA A 86 -4.01 5.04 2.47
CA ALA A 86 -4.42 6.30 3.06
C ALA A 86 -5.91 6.32 3.47
N ARG A 87 -6.76 5.57 2.75
CA ARG A 87 -8.17 5.40 3.12
C ARG A 87 -8.36 4.41 4.27
N SER A 88 -7.56 3.33 4.38
CA SER A 88 -7.62 2.42 5.54
C SER A 88 -7.29 3.15 6.84
N ASP A 89 -6.30 4.04 6.80
CA ASP A 89 -5.90 4.82 7.97
C ASP A 89 -6.96 5.83 8.39
N ASP A 90 -7.60 6.50 7.42
CA ASP A 90 -8.73 7.40 7.69
C ASP A 90 -9.94 6.63 8.24
N GLN A 91 -10.21 5.43 7.73
CA GLN A 91 -11.23 4.52 8.27
C GLN A 91 -10.93 4.04 9.69
N ALA A 92 -9.65 3.90 10.06
CA ALA A 92 -9.24 3.60 11.43
C ALA A 92 -9.55 4.77 12.39
N LEU A 93 -9.45 6.02 11.92
CA LEU A 93 -9.84 7.21 12.69
C LEU A 93 -11.35 7.38 12.79
N ASP A 94 -12.13 7.01 11.77
CA ASP A 94 -13.61 7.00 11.82
C ASP A 94 -14.15 5.97 12.84
N GLY A 95 -13.41 4.88 13.07
CA GLY A 95 -13.66 3.94 14.16
C GLY A 95 -13.45 4.53 15.56
N PHE A 96 -12.62 5.57 15.69
CA PHE A 96 -12.36 6.29 16.94
C PHE A 96 -13.29 7.50 17.13
N VAL A 97 -13.66 8.20 16.05
CA VAL A 97 -14.58 9.37 16.09
C VAL A 97 -16.03 8.97 16.42
N ARG A 98 -16.41 7.70 16.26
CA ARG A 98 -17.74 7.21 16.67
C ARG A 98 -17.92 7.01 18.19
N LEU A 99 -17.02 7.52 19.03
CA LEU A 99 -17.14 7.47 20.50
C LEU A 99 -17.37 8.84 21.19
N ASP A 100 -17.41 9.97 20.47
CA ASP A 100 -17.55 11.31 21.10
C ASP A 100 -18.90 12.02 20.88
N HIS A 101 -19.95 11.28 20.53
CA HIS A 101 -21.32 11.77 20.69
C HIS A 101 -22.10 10.88 21.66
N GLY A 102 -22.12 11.33 22.91
CA GLY A 102 -22.71 10.67 24.07
C GLY A 102 -24.08 10.04 23.82
N GLY A 103 -24.21 8.79 24.29
CA GLY A 103 -25.47 8.07 24.32
C GLY A 103 -25.25 6.60 24.69
N LEU A 104 -25.50 6.28 25.97
CA LEU A 104 -25.61 4.91 26.48
C LEU A 104 -26.51 4.05 25.60
N VAL A 105 -25.97 3.03 24.93
CA VAL A 105 -26.47 1.63 24.81
C VAL A 105 -25.53 0.82 23.92
N GLY A 106 -24.63 0.05 24.52
CA GLY A 106 -23.78 -0.90 23.80
C GLY A 106 -24.59 -2.14 23.41
N GLN A 107 -24.96 -2.26 22.13
CA GLN A 107 -25.28 -3.53 21.51
C GLN A 107 -24.28 -3.77 20.37
N MET A 108 -23.36 -4.69 20.59
CA MET A 108 -22.35 -5.11 19.61
C MET A 108 -23.04 -5.64 18.34
N PRO A 109 -22.68 -5.19 17.12
CA PRO A 109 -22.98 -5.97 15.94
C PRO A 109 -21.99 -7.14 15.88
N GLN A 110 -22.49 -8.33 16.18
CA GLN A 110 -21.77 -9.57 15.95
C GLN A 110 -21.37 -9.69 14.46
N SER A 111 -20.11 -10.08 14.26
CA SER A 111 -19.59 -10.65 13.03
C SER A 111 -20.59 -11.64 12.43
N ARG A 112 -21.21 -11.31 11.29
CA ARG A 112 -21.85 -12.32 10.45
C ARG A 112 -20.80 -12.99 9.60
N VAL A 113 -20.16 -14.01 10.18
CA VAL A 113 -19.63 -15.14 9.43
C VAL A 113 -20.83 -15.82 8.75
N PRO A 114 -20.86 -16.03 7.42
CA PRO A 114 -21.88 -16.87 6.82
C PRO A 114 -21.61 -18.33 7.21
N GLN A 115 -22.42 -18.87 8.12
CA GLN A 115 -22.39 -20.30 8.40
C GLN A 115 -22.95 -21.07 7.20
N ARG A 116 -22.10 -21.92 6.64
CA ARG A 116 -22.41 -22.91 5.61
C ARG A 116 -23.47 -23.88 6.15
N ALA A 117 -24.60 -23.98 5.47
CA ALA A 117 -25.66 -24.93 5.81
C ALA A 117 -25.21 -26.39 5.58
N PRO A 118 -25.65 -27.35 6.42
CA PRO A 118 -25.51 -28.77 6.10
C PRO A 118 -26.52 -29.19 5.02
N SER A 119 -26.04 -29.96 4.05
CA SER A 119 -26.83 -30.64 3.00
C SER A 119 -27.59 -31.85 3.57
N PRO A 120 -28.68 -32.32 2.91
CA PRO A 120 -29.73 -33.16 3.51
C PRO A 120 -29.28 -34.56 3.95
#